data_AF-A0A2D6ARJ8-F1
#
_entry.id   AF-A0A2D6ARJ8-F1
#
_cell.length_a   1.000
_cell.length_b   1.000
_cell.length_c   1.000
_cell.angle_alpha   90.00
_cell.angle_beta   90.00
_cell.angle_gamma   90.00
#
_symmetry.space_group_name_H-M   'P 1'
#
loop_
_entity.id
_entity.type
_entity.pdbx_description
1 polymer ?
#
loop_
_entity_poly.entity_id
_entity_poly.type
_entity_poly.pdbx_seq_one_letter_code
_entity_poly.pdbx_strand_id
1 'polypeptide(L)'
;MLRKTQIVKELITYAAWSMLALLLGMVYMRLVLGPNDTSEEGFWYLLHLFYDIGLVYVGFWIGVAIALCFVLLDVFFLRKKMTINPKNTVLRLVIMMVIAVIIGIIHYLLEKVIDVI
;
A
#
# COMPACT_ATOMS: atom_id res chain seq x y z
N MET A 1 -33.54 5.62 9.02
CA MET A 1 -32.70 6.48 8.13
C MET A 1 -31.27 6.70 8.65
N LEU A 2 -31.05 6.78 9.97
CA LEU A 2 -29.74 7.03 10.61
C LEU A 2 -28.65 5.94 10.43
N ARG A 3 -29.01 4.68 10.17
CA ARG A 3 -28.05 3.56 10.08
C ARG A 3 -27.27 3.51 8.75
N LYS A 4 -27.91 3.91 7.63
CA LYS A 4 -27.27 3.90 6.30
C LYS A 4 -26.15 4.94 6.20
N THR A 5 -26.34 6.13 6.77
CA THR A 5 -25.37 7.21 6.72
C THR A 5 -24.11 6.92 7.53
N GLN A 6 -24.19 6.12 8.61
CA GLN A 6 -23.02 5.68 9.38
C GLN A 6 -22.17 4.67 8.59
N ILE A 7 -22.80 3.71 7.92
CA ILE A 7 -22.09 2.72 7.09
C ILE A 7 -21.34 3.39 5.94
N VAL A 8 -21.97 4.36 5.27
CA VAL A 8 -21.33 5.11 4.17
C VAL A 8 -20.10 5.88 4.66
N LYS A 9 -20.16 6.50 5.85
CA LYS A 9 -19.01 7.20 6.43
C LYS A 9 -17.83 6.27 6.73
N GLU A 10 -18.12 5.09 7.29
CA GLU A 10 -17.08 4.08 7.54
C GLU A 10 -16.47 3.59 6.23
N LEU A 11 -17.29 3.31 5.21
CA LEU A 11 -16.82 2.88 3.90
C LEU A 11 -15.88 3.89 3.26
N ILE A 12 -16.25 5.18 3.27
CA ILE A 12 -15.39 6.27 2.75
C ILE A 12 -14.08 6.35 3.53
N THR A 13 -14.15 6.19 4.85
CA THR A 13 -12.94 6.24 5.70
C THR A 13 -11.98 5.11 5.35
N TYR A 14 -12.47 3.88 5.24
CA TYR A 14 -11.61 2.76 4.83
C TYR A 14 -11.15 2.87 3.39
N ALA A 15 -11.97 3.40 2.49
CA ALA A 15 -11.54 3.69 1.11
C ALA A 15 -10.36 4.67 1.09
N ALA A 16 -10.39 5.72 1.92
CA ALA A 16 -9.28 6.67 2.06
C ALA A 16 -8.02 6.00 2.62
N TRP A 17 -8.15 5.15 3.65
CA TRP A 17 -7.01 4.39 4.19
C TRP A 17 -6.43 3.40 3.17
N SER A 18 -7.27 2.70 2.42
CA SER A 18 -6.83 1.80 1.36
C SER A 18 -6.13 2.56 0.24
N MET A 19 -6.63 3.74 -0.14
CA MET A 19 -5.95 4.60 -1.13
C MET A 19 -4.56 5.03 -0.63
N LEU A 20 -4.43 5.38 0.65
CA LEU A 20 -3.14 5.71 1.25
C LEU A 20 -2.18 4.51 1.27
N ALA A 21 -2.69 3.30 1.55
CA ALA A 21 -1.91 2.07 1.48
C ALA A 21 -1.46 1.74 0.04
N LEU A 22 -2.30 1.98 -0.96
CA LEU A 22 -1.93 1.85 -2.37
C LEU A 22 -0.79 2.81 -2.73
N LEU A 23 -0.88 4.07 -2.31
CA LEU A 23 0.18 5.06 -2.53
C LEU A 23 1.48 4.63 -1.84
N LEU A 24 1.42 4.06 -0.63
CA LEU A 24 2.59 3.53 0.06
C LEU A 24 3.25 2.38 -0.71
N GLY A 25 2.46 1.48 -1.30
CA GLY A 25 2.99 0.40 -2.15
C GLY A 25 3.72 0.93 -3.39
N MET A 26 3.15 1.95 -4.04
CA MET A 26 3.76 2.62 -5.18
C MET A 26 5.06 3.35 -4.82
N VAL A 27 5.06 4.06 -3.69
CA VAL A 27 6.26 4.73 -3.16
C VAL A 27 7.35 3.71 -2.82
N TYR A 28 6.99 2.60 -2.17
CA TYR A 28 7.92 1.51 -1.89
C TYR A 28 8.55 0.98 -3.18
N MET A 29 7.76 0.66 -4.21
CA MET A 29 8.32 0.17 -5.46
C MET A 29 9.19 1.20 -6.18
N ARG A 30 8.84 2.49 -6.11
CA ARG A 30 9.70 3.55 -6.63
C ARG A 30 11.05 3.60 -5.90
N LEU A 31 11.06 3.37 -4.59
CA LEU A 31 12.30 3.33 -3.81
C LEU A 31 13.15 2.08 -4.13
N VAL A 32 12.52 0.93 -4.38
CA VAL A 32 13.21 -0.32 -4.71
C VAL A 32 13.80 -0.29 -6.11
N LEU A 33 13.00 0.14 -7.10
CA LEU A 33 13.43 0.16 -8.49
C LEU A 33 14.41 1.31 -8.75
N GLY A 34 14.18 2.48 -8.14
CA GLY A 34 14.97 3.69 -8.38
C GLY A 34 14.46 4.51 -9.58
N PRO A 35 15.23 5.54 -10.01
CA PRO A 35 14.95 6.28 -11.23
C PRO A 35 15.03 5.37 -12.46
N ASN A 36 14.20 5.66 -13.46
CA ASN A 36 14.24 4.94 -14.72
C ASN A 36 15.29 5.63 -15.59
N ASP A 37 16.44 4.98 -15.77
CA ASP A 37 17.56 5.52 -16.55
C ASP A 37 17.59 4.96 -17.99
N THR A 38 16.54 4.24 -18.39
CA THR A 38 16.43 3.70 -19.75
C THR A 38 16.04 4.78 -20.75
N SER A 39 16.50 4.65 -22.00
CA SER A 39 16.20 5.63 -23.05
C SER A 39 14.71 5.64 -23.40
N GLU A 40 14.11 6.83 -23.49
CA GLU A 40 12.74 7.05 -23.96
C GLU A 40 12.60 6.90 -25.49
N GLU A 41 13.67 6.56 -26.22
CA GLU A 41 13.67 6.51 -27.68
C GLU A 41 13.95 5.11 -28.26
N GLY A 42 13.34 4.86 -29.43
CA GLY A 42 13.59 3.67 -30.24
C GLY A 42 13.19 2.36 -29.54
N PHE A 43 13.96 1.30 -29.75
CA PHE A 43 13.68 -0.02 -29.17
C PHE A 43 13.78 -0.04 -27.64
N TRP A 44 14.58 0.86 -27.06
CA TRP A 44 14.75 1.01 -25.61
C TRP A 44 13.51 1.55 -24.90
N TYR A 45 12.61 2.22 -25.63
CA TYR A 45 11.31 2.68 -25.13
C TYR A 45 10.46 1.52 -24.57
N LEU A 46 10.55 0.31 -25.15
CA LEU A 46 9.80 -0.85 -24.64
C LEU A 46 10.27 -1.26 -23.24
N LEU A 47 11.57 -1.14 -22.96
CA LEU A 47 12.13 -1.42 -21.63
C LEU A 47 11.79 -0.31 -20.64
N HIS A 48 11.77 0.95 -21.09
CA HIS A 48 11.27 2.07 -20.29
C HIS A 48 9.81 1.83 -19.87
N LEU A 49 8.96 1.44 -20.81
CA LEU A 49 7.56 1.14 -20.55
C LEU A 49 7.40 -0.08 -19.64
N PHE A 50 8.20 -1.13 -19.83
CA PHE A 50 8.18 -2.31 -18.96
C PHE A 50 8.55 -1.96 -17.51
N TYR A 51 9.52 -1.09 -17.32
CA TYR A 51 9.91 -0.60 -16.00
C TYR A 51 8.77 0.16 -15.30
N ASP A 52 8.12 1.08 -16.01
CA ASP A 52 7.00 1.85 -15.48
C ASP A 52 5.78 0.97 -15.19
N ILE A 53 5.49 -0.01 -16.07
CA ILE A 53 4.43 -1.00 -15.84
C ILE A 53 4.76 -1.88 -14.64
N GLY A 54 6.02 -2.31 -14.48
CA GLY A 54 6.47 -3.10 -13.35
C GLY A 54 6.26 -2.35 -12.03
N LEU A 55 6.61 -1.06 -12.00
CA LEU A 55 6.37 -0.19 -10.85
C LEU A 55 4.89 -0.13 -10.50
N VAL A 56 4.02 0.12 -11.48
CA VAL A 56 2.57 0.25 -11.25
C VAL A 56 1.96 -1.09 -10.85
N TYR A 57 2.27 -2.16 -11.54
CA TYR A 57 1.67 -3.47 -11.33
C TYR A 57 2.09 -4.07 -9.98
N VAL A 58 3.40 -4.12 -9.71
CA VAL A 58 3.91 -4.68 -8.44
C VAL A 58 3.57 -3.74 -7.29
N GLY A 59 3.70 -2.42 -7.48
CA GLY A 59 3.37 -1.42 -6.46
C GLY A 59 1.90 -1.46 -6.05
N PHE A 60 1.02 -1.69 -7.02
CA PHE A 60 -0.40 -1.91 -6.76
C PHE A 60 -0.63 -3.16 -5.92
N TRP A 61 -0.05 -4.32 -6.27
CA TRP A 61 -0.22 -5.55 -5.51
C TRP A 61 0.33 -5.45 -4.08
N ILE A 62 1.49 -4.81 -3.90
CA ILE A 62 2.03 -4.53 -2.57
C ILE A 62 1.11 -3.61 -1.78
N GLY A 63 0.60 -2.55 -2.41
CA GLY A 63 -0.36 -1.65 -1.80
C GLY A 63 -1.65 -2.34 -1.37
N VAL A 64 -2.15 -3.28 -2.19
CA VAL A 64 -3.32 -4.12 -1.85
C VAL A 64 -3.01 -5.00 -0.64
N ALA A 65 -1.83 -5.62 -0.58
CA ALA A 65 -1.43 -6.42 0.57
C ALA A 65 -1.38 -5.58 1.86
N ILE A 66 -0.80 -4.37 1.81
CA ILE A 66 -0.79 -3.42 2.93
C ILE A 66 -2.22 -3.06 3.35
N ALA A 67 -3.08 -2.71 2.38
CA ALA A 67 -4.46 -2.33 2.64
C ALA A 67 -5.25 -3.46 3.32
N LEU A 68 -5.12 -4.69 2.82
CA LEU A 68 -5.81 -5.85 3.37
C LEU A 68 -5.34 -6.14 4.81
N CYS A 69 -4.04 -6.18 5.05
CA CYS A 69 -3.49 -6.37 6.40
C CYS A 69 -3.95 -5.27 7.36
N PHE A 70 -3.93 -4.01 6.92
CA PHE A 70 -4.37 -2.88 7.73
C PHE A 70 -5.86 -2.95 8.06
N VAL A 71 -6.72 -3.20 7.07
CA VAL A 71 -8.18 -3.29 7.27
C VAL A 71 -8.53 -4.44 8.20
N LEU A 72 -7.90 -5.61 8.03
CA LEU A 72 -8.11 -6.75 8.92
C LEU A 72 -7.71 -6.40 10.36
N LEU A 73 -6.52 -5.82 10.56
CA LEU A 73 -6.06 -5.42 11.88
C LEU A 73 -6.96 -4.35 12.50
N ASP A 74 -7.40 -3.35 11.73
CA ASP A 74 -8.24 -2.27 12.23
C ASP A 74 -9.63 -2.78 12.64
N VAL A 75 -10.25 -3.61 11.82
CA VAL A 75 -11.59 -4.18 12.08
C VAL A 75 -11.57 -5.12 13.30
N PHE A 76 -10.57 -5.99 13.42
CA PHE A 76 -10.53 -6.99 14.50
C PHE A 76 -9.97 -6.44 15.82
N PHE A 77 -8.92 -5.63 15.78
CA PHE A 77 -8.20 -5.21 16.98
C PHE A 77 -8.47 -3.76 17.38
N LEU A 78 -8.34 -2.81 16.45
CA LEU A 78 -8.41 -1.39 16.80
C LEU A 78 -9.84 -0.92 17.07
N ARG A 79 -10.80 -1.36 16.24
CA ARG A 79 -12.20 -0.93 16.35
C ARG A 79 -12.86 -1.34 17.67
N LYS A 80 -12.42 -2.46 18.27
CA LYS A 80 -12.92 -2.92 19.57
C LYS A 80 -12.40 -2.08 20.75
N LYS A 81 -11.24 -1.40 20.58
CA LYS A 81 -10.49 -0.78 21.68
C LYS A 81 -10.40 0.75 21.61
N MET A 82 -10.75 1.36 20.47
CA MET A 82 -10.50 2.79 20.22
C MET A 82 -11.79 3.58 19.95
N THR A 83 -12.02 4.63 20.75
CA THR A 83 -13.04 5.65 20.50
C THR A 83 -12.62 6.58 19.35
N ILE A 84 -13.55 7.34 18.76
CA ILE A 84 -13.21 8.30 17.69
C ILE A 84 -12.47 9.49 18.34
N ASN A 85 -11.13 9.45 18.38
CA ASN A 85 -10.27 10.48 18.94
C ASN A 85 -9.08 10.73 17.99
N PRO A 86 -8.64 11.99 17.76
CA PRO A 86 -7.49 12.30 16.90
C PRO A 86 -6.20 11.56 17.27
N LYS A 87 -5.96 11.26 18.56
CA LYS A 87 -4.81 10.43 18.99
C LYS A 87 -4.86 9.02 18.38
N ASN A 88 -6.05 8.49 18.13
CA ASN A 88 -6.26 7.17 17.55
C ASN A 88 -6.03 7.17 16.03
N THR A 89 -6.20 8.30 15.36
CA THR A 89 -5.86 8.46 13.93
C THR A 89 -4.34 8.39 13.72
N VAL A 90 -3.55 9.05 14.57
CA VAL A 90 -2.09 8.98 14.51
C VAL A 90 -1.60 7.55 14.75
N LEU A 91 -2.19 6.86 15.73
CA LEU A 91 -1.84 5.46 16.01
C LEU A 91 -2.15 4.54 14.82
N ARG A 92 -3.29 4.73 14.14
CA ARG A 92 -3.65 4.00 12.91
C ARG A 92 -2.61 4.23 11.81
N LEU A 93 -2.16 5.47 11.63
CA LEU A 93 -1.11 5.80 10.65
C LEU A 93 0.20 5.08 11.00
N VAL A 94 0.63 5.10 12.26
CA VAL A 94 1.84 4.40 12.72
C VAL A 94 1.75 2.90 12.45
N ILE A 95 0.60 2.28 12.75
CA ILE A 95 0.39 0.85 12.50
C ILE A 95 0.46 0.54 11.01
N MET A 96 -0.15 1.36 10.16
CA MET A 96 -0.05 1.19 8.71
C MET A 96 1.39 1.31 8.21
N MET A 97 2.17 2.26 8.75
CA MET A 97 3.59 2.39 8.41
C MET A 97 4.38 1.14 8.82
N VAL A 98 4.11 0.58 10.01
CA VAL A 98 4.76 -0.67 10.45
C VAL A 98 4.40 -1.83 9.53
N ILE A 99 3.13 -1.96 9.13
CA ILE A 99 2.69 -2.98 8.17
C ILE A 99 3.41 -2.80 6.82
N ALA A 100 3.48 -1.57 6.32
CA ALA A 100 4.16 -1.27 5.06
C ALA A 100 5.64 -1.67 5.11
N VAL A 101 6.34 -1.39 6.21
CA VAL A 101 7.73 -1.82 6.41
C VAL A 101 7.84 -3.35 6.42
N ILE A 102 6.97 -4.06 7.16
CA ILE A 102 6.99 -5.52 7.22
C ILE A 102 6.77 -6.13 5.84
N ILE A 103 5.74 -5.68 5.10
CA ILE A 103 5.44 -6.20 3.76
C ILE A 103 6.58 -5.86 2.79
N GLY A 104 7.15 -4.66 2.87
CA GLY A 104 8.30 -4.27 2.05
C GLY A 104 9.54 -5.12 2.31
N ILE A 105 9.81 -5.49 3.57
CA ILE A 105 10.90 -6.42 3.93
C ILE A 105 10.62 -7.80 3.35
N ILE A 106 9.40 -8.32 3.52
CA ILE A 106 9.00 -9.63 2.99
C ILE A 106 9.18 -9.64 1.47
N HIS A 107 8.64 -8.64 0.77
CA HIS A 107 8.79 -8.51 -0.68
C HIS A 107 10.26 -8.48 -1.11
N TYR A 108 11.08 -7.66 -0.45
CA TYR A 108 12.52 -7.58 -0.75
C TYR A 108 13.24 -8.92 -0.53
N LEU A 109 12.90 -9.65 0.53
CA LEU A 109 13.46 -10.97 0.80
C LEU A 109 12.99 -12.00 -0.22
N LEU A 110 11.71 -11.99 -0.62
CA LEU A 110 11.20 -12.89 -1.65
C LEU A 110 11.93 -12.68 -2.98
N GLU A 111 12.12 -11.41 -3.36
CA GLU A 111 12.88 -11.02 -4.54
C GLU A 111 14.33 -11.54 -4.46
N LYS A 112 15.03 -11.28 -3.35
CA LYS A 112 16.47 -11.55 -3.25
C LYS A 112 16.85 -12.98 -2.86
N VAL A 113 15.99 -13.72 -2.18
CA VAL A 113 16.31 -15.07 -1.66
C VAL A 113 15.76 -16.17 -2.55
N ILE A 114 14.59 -15.95 -3.14
CA ILE A 114 13.88 -17.00 -3.87
C ILE A 114 14.02 -16.81 -5.40
N ASP A 115 14.54 -15.66 -5.86
CA ASP A 115 14.75 -15.35 -7.28
C ASP A 115 13.48 -15.66 -8.10
N VAL A 116 12.33 -15.25 -7.54
CA VAL A 116 11.00 -15.58 -8.09
C VAL A 116 10.69 -14.74 -9.33
N ILE A 117 11.43 -13.66 -9.57
CA ILE A 117 11.25 -12.71 -10.68
C ILE A 117 12.56 -12.57 -11.46
#